data_AF-A0A2N6D3A5-F1
#
_entry.id   AF-A0A2N6D3A5-F1
#
_cell.length_a   1.000
_cell.length_b   1.000
_cell.length_c   1.000
_cell.angle_alpha   90.00
_cell.angle_beta   90.00
_cell.angle_gamma   90.00
#
_symmetry.space_group_name_H-M   'P 1'
#
loop_
_entity.id
_entity.type
_entity.pdbx_description
1 polymer ?
#
loop_
_entity_poly.entity_id
_entity_poly.type
_entity_poly.pdbx_seq_one_letter_code
_entity_poly.pdbx_strand_id
1 'polypeptide(L)' 'MSDVSFEKKVKNLEEIVEKLESGDMEIEETLTLFQDGMKLGKDCRKMLDEIEDKVNKVLSAEGDDVETEQFNG' A
#
# COMPACT_ATOMS: atom_id res chain seq x y z
N MET A 1 11.63 -4.42 4.89
CA MET A 1 10.29 -5.03 4.77
C MET A 1 10.44 -6.52 4.60
N SER A 2 9.56 -7.29 5.22
CA SER A 2 9.26 -8.67 4.81
C SER A 2 7.88 -8.70 4.17
N ASP A 3 7.61 -9.66 3.28
CA ASP A 3 6.28 -9.84 2.67
C ASP A 3 5.18 -9.99 3.73
N VAL A 4 5.49 -10.70 4.83
CA VAL A 4 4.61 -10.84 6.01
C VAL A 4 4.20 -9.48 6.60
N SER A 5 5.08 -8.47 6.55
CA SER A 5 4.76 -7.12 7.03
C SER A 5 3.86 -6.35 6.07
N PHE A 6 3.96 -6.60 4.76
CA PHE A 6 3.10 -5.98 3.75
C PHE A 6 1.70 -6.60 3.78
N GLU A 7 1.62 -7.92 3.72
CA GLU A 7 0.35 -8.68 3.80
C GLU A 7 -0.44 -8.31 5.06
N LYS A 8 0.24 -8.18 6.20
CA LYS A 8 -0.41 -7.73 7.44
C LYS A 8 -1.02 -6.33 7.32
N LYS A 9 -0.34 -5.40 6.65
CA LYS A 9 -0.84 -4.04 6.47
C LYS A 9 -2.00 -3.98 5.48
N VAL A 10 -1.95 -4.78 4.41
CA VAL A 10 -3.08 -4.93 3.47
C VAL A 10 -4.29 -5.50 4.20
N LYS A 11 -4.12 -6.57 4.97
CA LYS A 11 -5.20 -7.15 5.78
C LYS A 11 -5.82 -6.15 6.74
N ASN A 12 -4.99 -5.38 7.45
CA ASN A 12 -5.49 -4.35 8.36
C ASN A 12 -6.28 -3.25 7.61
N LEU A 13 -5.88 -2.92 6.38
CA LEU A 13 -6.61 -1.96 5.54
C LEU A 13 -7.96 -2.52 5.10
N GLU A 14 -8.02 -3.80 4.70
CA GLU A 14 -9.27 -4.50 4.37
C GLU A 14 -10.24 -4.49 5.56
N GLU A 15 -9.76 -4.81 6.76
CA GLU A 15 -10.58 -4.77 7.99
C GLU A 15 -11.11 -3.36 8.29
N ILE A 16 -10.36 -2.30 7.97
CA ILE A 16 -10.84 -0.91 8.11
C ILE A 16 -11.93 -0.60 7.09
N VAL A 17 -11.74 -1.01 5.83
CA VAL A 17 -12.73 -0.82 4.76
C VAL A 17 -14.04 -1.53 5.11
N GLU A 18 -13.98 -2.79 5.53
CA GLU A 18 -15.16 -3.55 5.95
C GLU A 18 -15.92 -2.85 7.09
N LYS A 19 -15.21 -2.31 8.09
CA LYS A 19 -15.83 -1.55 9.18
C LYS A 19 -16.48 -0.26 8.69
N LEU A 20 -15.81 0.49 7.83
CA LEU A 20 -16.36 1.73 7.25
C LEU A 20 -17.61 1.44 6.40
N GLU A 21 -17.63 0.34 5.65
CA GLU A 21 -18.77 -0.09 4.83
C GLU A 21 -19.96 -0.58 5.65
N SER A 22 -19.73 -1.09 6.87
CA SER A 22 -20.81 -1.53 7.75
C SER A 22 -21.75 -0.40 8.18
N GLY A 23 -21.25 0.84 8.28
CA GLY A 23 -22.05 2.03 8.58
C GLY A 23 -22.59 2.14 10.01
N ASP A 24 -22.33 1.16 10.90
CA ASP A 24 -22.89 1.08 12.26
C ASP A 24 -22.01 1.78 13.33
N MET A 25 -21.25 2.80 12.94
CA MET A 25 -20.24 3.44 13.81
C MET A 25 -20.59 4.90 14.11
N GLU A 26 -20.12 5.39 15.25
CA GLU A 26 -20.18 6.82 15.56
C GLU A 26 -19.30 7.62 14.59
N ILE A 27 -19.65 8.89 14.37
CA ILE A 27 -18.95 9.78 13.43
C ILE A 27 -17.47 9.95 13.82
N GLU A 28 -17.17 10.05 15.11
CA GLU A 28 -15.79 10.20 15.60
C GLU A 28 -14.94 8.93 15.35
N GLU A 29 -15.53 7.75 15.53
CA GLU A 29 -14.90 6.47 15.24
C GLU A 29 -14.67 6.30 13.73
N THR A 30 -15.67 6.64 12.92
CA THR A 30 -15.58 6.64 11.46
C THR A 30 -14.44 7.53 10.96
N LEU A 31 -14.30 8.73 11.53
CA LEU A 31 -13.25 9.66 11.15
C LEU A 31 -11.85 9.12 11.51
N THR A 32 -11.74 8.48 12.67
CA THR A 32 -10.49 7.85 13.12
C THR A 32 -10.10 6.70 12.20
N LEU A 33 -11.03 5.79 11.91
CA LEU A 33 -10.79 4.66 10.99
C LEU A 33 -10.43 5.13 9.59
N PHE A 34 -11.07 6.19 9.10
CA PHE A 34 -10.74 6.78 7.81
C PHE A 34 -9.29 7.30 7.78
N GLN A 35 -8.86 8.03 8.81
CA GLN A 35 -7.48 8.54 8.90
C GLN A 35 -6.46 7.40 8.98
N ASP A 36 -6.75 6.36 9.77
CA ASP A 36 -5.90 5.18 9.89
C ASP A 36 -5.81 4.42 8.56
N GLY A 37 -6.94 4.26 7.86
CA GLY A 37 -7.01 3.67 6.53
C GLY A 37 -6.18 4.44 5.50
N MET A 38 -6.28 5.77 5.48
CA MET A 38 -5.46 6.62 4.61
C MET A 38 -3.96 6.45 4.88
N LYS A 39 -3.58 6.40 6.16
CA LYS A 39 -2.18 6.21 6.56
C LYS A 39 -1.66 4.83 6.16
N LEU A 40 -2.45 3.77 6.41
CA LEU A 40 -2.11 2.41 6.01
C LEU A 40 -1.98 2.27 4.49
N GLY A 41 -2.91 2.84 3.72
CA GLY A 41 -2.85 2.85 2.25
C GLY A 41 -1.60 3.56 1.73
N LYS A 42 -1.25 4.71 2.32
CA LYS A 42 -0.01 5.44 1.98
C LYS A 42 1.24 4.62 2.30
N ASP A 43 1.26 3.94 3.44
CA ASP A 43 2.38 3.07 3.83
C ASP A 43 2.53 1.92 2.84
N CYS A 44 1.44 1.24 2.45
CA CYS A 44 1.46 0.15 1.48
C CYS A 44 2.02 0.60 0.13
N ARG A 45 1.54 1.75 -0.39
CA ARG A 45 2.05 2.32 -1.65
C ARG A 45 3.56 2.57 -1.59
N LYS A 46 4.04 3.19 -0.51
CA LYS A 46 5.47 3.43 -0.31
C LYS A 46 6.29 2.13 -0.35
N MET A 47 5.78 1.02 0.18
CA MET A 47 6.51 -0.25 0.13
C MET A 47 6.61 -0.77 -1.30
N LEU A 48 5.54 -0.63 -2.07
CA LEU A 48 5.50 -1.04 -3.47
C LEU A 48 6.49 -0.19 -4.29
N ASP A 49 6.49 1.13 -4.10
CA ASP A 49 7.45 2.03 -4.74
C ASP A 49 8.91 1.63 -4.41
N GLU A 50 9.20 1.28 -3.15
CA GLU A 50 10.53 0.81 -2.72
C GLU A 50 10.93 -0.55 -3.33
N ILE A 51 9.96 -1.41 -3.67
CA ILE A 51 10.20 -2.69 -4.33
C ILE A 51 10.42 -2.46 -5.83
N GLU A 52 9.59 -1.65 -6.46
CA GLU A 52 9.70 -1.26 -7.86
C GLU A 52 11.09 -0.63 -8.13
N ASP A 53 11.51 0.32 -7.30
CA ASP A 53 12.85 0.92 -7.36
C ASP A 53 13.98 -0.11 -7.30
N LYS A 54 13.83 -1.16 -6.49
CA LYS A 54 14.84 -2.22 -6.37
C LYS A 54 14.85 -3.10 -7.61
N VAL A 55 13.68 -3.46 -8.12
CA VAL A 55 13.54 -4.23 -9.37
C VAL A 55 14.19 -3.47 -10.52
N ASN A 56 13.86 -2.19 -10.67
CA ASN A 56 14.41 -1.32 -11.71
C ASN A 56 15.94 -1.23 -11.62
N LYS A 57 16.50 -1.07 -10.41
CA LYS A 57 17.97 -1.06 -10.22
C LYS A 57 18.65 -2.37 -10.59
N VAL A 58 18.01 -3.51 -10.35
CA VAL A 58 18.55 -4.82 -10.74
C VAL A 58 18.52 -4.95 -12.27
N LEU A 59 17.40 -4.63 -12.91
CA LEU A 59 17.26 -4.70 -14.37
C LEU A 59 18.26 -3.77 -15.08
N SER A 60 18.40 -2.53 -14.63
CA SER A 60 19.37 -1.58 -15.19
C SER A 60 20.83 -1.99 -14.95
N ALA A 61 21.13 -2.78 -13.91
CA ALA A 61 22.47 -3.25 -13.62
C ALA A 61 22.90 -4.44 -14.50
N GLU A 62 21.94 -5.23 -15.01
CA GLU A 62 22.21 -6.36 -15.91
C GLU A 62 22.31 -5.95 -17.39
N GLY A 63 22.16 -4.65 -17.71
CA GLY A 63 22.38 -4.11 -19.06
C GLY A 63 21.24 -4.32 -20.04
N ASP A 64 20.08 -4.79 -19.58
CA ASP A 64 18.85 -4.77 -20.36
C ASP A 64 18.22 -3.37 -20.24
N ASP A 65 18.18 -2.64 -21.35
CA ASP A 65 17.48 -1.36 -21.54
C ASP A 65 15.97 -1.65 -21.50
N VAL A 66 15.44 -1.98 -20.32
CA VAL A 66 14.00 -2.14 -20.12
C VAL A 66 13.42 -0.76 -19.90
N GLU A 67 12.77 -0.20 -20.91
CA GLU A 67 11.91 0.97 -20.76
C GLU A 67 10.78 0.62 -19.77
N THR A 68 10.93 1.02 -18.51
CA THR A 68 9.88 0.90 -17.52
C THR A 68 8.88 2.03 -17.76
N GLU A 69 7.78 1.74 -18.45
CA GLU A 69 6.64 2.65 -18.48
C GLU A 69 6.13 2.78 -17.04
N GLN A 70 6.22 4.00 -16.48
CA GLN A 70 5.68 4.31 -15.16
C GLN A 70 4.21 3.91 -15.10
N PHE A 71 3.89 2.88 -14.31
CA PHE A 71 2.52 2.47 -14.08
C PHE A 71 1.82 3.53 -13.22
N ASN A 72 1.16 4.48 -13.88
CA ASN A 72 0.32 5.49 -13.22
C ASN A 72 -1.03 4.88 -12.83
N GLY A 73 -1.06 4.17 -11.69
CA GLY A 73 -2.26 3.63 -11.03
C GLY A 73 -2.66 4.39 -9.77
#